data_AF-A0A836KVW1-F1
#
_entry.id   AF-A0A836KVW1-F1
#
_cell.length_a   1.000
_cell.length_b   1.000
_cell.length_c   1.000
_cell.angle_alpha   90.00
_cell.angle_beta   90.00
_cell.angle_gamma   90.00
#
_symmetry.space_group_name_H-M   'P 1'
#
loop_
_entity.id
_entity.type
_entity.pdbx_description
1 polymer ?
#
loop_
_entity_poly.entity_id
_entity_poly.type
_entity_poly.pdbx_seq_one_letter_code
_entity_poly.pdbx_strand_id
1 'polypeptide(L)'
;MQHLDIEQQLHLREAEKTQRRSAEATLSLSYLHKEYYAAASDAILLFGGICATTGVLFLASALLVKTRLANVVRTSFQRSGASFITQWASPPLFSVCMATWMGTLGAQTVCRVLREVAQQHYRAVKETNAPALADLSLLHRVHVGDLSPRPLWGLSTDITTQYPLLMQWIMTPTALLLAAQYAGIACMWCYMLFSGHPLEAGLMAALLSFFPALYEALLLNGDEPDRWPVWVTLVNFMLSLVCLWSFGAPLARREYREVMREVRQHMAQAVFKDRPEMRKMRARGGGALKKSKQN
;
A
#
# COMPACT_ATOMS: atom_id res chain seq x y z
N MET A 1 -9.85 -4.04 56.88
CA MET A 1 -9.95 -4.32 55.43
C MET A 1 -9.54 -3.11 54.58
N GLN A 2 -8.42 -2.42 54.86
CA GLN A 2 -7.99 -1.24 54.07
C GLN A 2 -6.51 -1.24 53.67
N HIS A 3 -5.66 -2.05 54.30
CA HIS A 3 -4.21 -2.05 54.01
C HIS A 3 -3.86 -2.89 52.77
N LEU A 4 -4.50 -4.04 52.58
CA LEU A 4 -4.26 -4.91 51.40
C LEU A 4 -4.65 -4.22 50.09
N ASP A 5 -5.69 -3.39 50.10
CA ASP A 5 -6.18 -2.71 48.89
C ASP A 5 -5.21 -1.61 48.41
N ILE A 6 -4.49 -0.97 49.35
CA ILE A 6 -3.49 0.06 49.05
C ILE A 6 -2.23 -0.56 48.44
N GLU A 7 -1.76 -1.69 48.98
CA GLU A 7 -0.60 -2.41 48.41
C GLU A 7 -0.92 -2.96 47.02
N GLN A 8 -2.14 -3.49 46.81
CA GLN A 8 -2.57 -3.95 45.50
C GLN A 8 -2.68 -2.82 44.48
N GLN A 9 -3.20 -1.65 44.88
CA GLN A 9 -3.23 -0.46 44.02
C GLN A 9 -1.83 0.10 43.73
N LEU A 10 -0.90 -0.01 44.69
CA LEU A 10 0.47 0.43 44.50
C LEU A 10 1.21 -0.48 43.52
N HIS A 11 1.05 -1.80 43.64
CA HIS A 11 1.58 -2.76 42.67
C HIS A 11 0.97 -2.60 41.27
N LEU A 12 -0.34 -2.30 41.17
CA LEU A 12 -0.97 -2.02 39.88
C LEU A 12 -0.42 -0.73 39.25
N ARG A 13 -0.22 0.34 40.03
CA ARG A 13 0.40 1.59 39.53
C ARG A 13 1.86 1.43 39.17
N GLU A 14 2.61 0.65 39.96
CA GLU A 14 4.00 0.33 39.66
C GLU A 14 4.08 -0.50 38.39
N ALA A 15 3.26 -1.53 38.23
CA ALA A 15 3.14 -2.32 37.02
C ALA A 15 2.73 -1.48 35.80
N GLU A 16 1.78 -0.54 35.96
CA GLU A 16 1.40 0.39 34.88
C GLU A 16 2.54 1.35 34.54
N LYS A 17 3.30 1.83 35.54
CA LYS A 17 4.49 2.68 35.33
C LYS A 17 5.63 1.92 34.66
N THR A 18 5.94 0.68 35.07
CA THR A 18 6.93 -0.16 34.37
C THR A 18 6.43 -0.54 32.99
N GLN A 19 5.13 -0.78 32.81
CA GLN A 19 4.55 -1.07 31.50
C GLN A 19 4.68 0.14 30.57
N ARG A 20 4.33 1.36 31.04
CA ARG A 20 4.53 2.61 30.29
C ARG A 20 6.00 2.88 29.98
N ARG A 21 6.89 2.78 30.97
CA ARG A 21 8.34 2.92 30.75
C ARG A 21 8.88 1.87 29.80
N SER A 22 8.37 0.63 29.84
CA SER A 22 8.75 -0.43 28.91
C SER A 22 8.18 -0.20 27.50
N ALA A 23 7.04 0.47 27.37
CA ALA A 23 6.43 0.84 26.09
C ALA A 23 7.17 2.03 25.44
N GLU A 24 7.54 3.02 26.24
CA GLU A 24 8.41 4.13 25.83
C GLU A 24 9.83 3.65 25.48
N ALA A 25 10.35 2.66 26.22
CA ALA A 25 11.62 1.98 25.94
C ALA A 25 11.58 1.17 24.63
N THR A 26 10.49 0.44 24.34
CA THR A 26 10.34 -0.25 23.03
C THR A 26 10.34 0.69 21.85
N LEU A 27 9.94 1.95 22.05
CA LEU A 27 9.89 2.97 21.00
C LEU A 27 11.26 3.63 20.77
N SER A 28 12.23 3.53 21.68
CA SER A 28 13.53 4.18 21.57
C SER A 28 14.68 3.29 21.11
N LEU A 29 14.45 1.98 20.93
CA LEU A 29 15.48 1.04 20.47
C LEU A 29 15.69 1.16 18.96
N SER A 30 16.87 1.63 18.54
CA SER A 30 17.25 1.62 17.12
C SER A 30 17.32 0.16 16.63
N TYR A 31 16.57 -0.15 15.58
CA TYR A 31 16.43 -1.51 15.04
C TYR A 31 17.40 -1.77 13.87
N LEU A 32 18.22 -0.77 13.53
CA LEU A 32 19.30 -0.84 12.53
C LEU A 32 20.59 -1.40 13.14
N HIS A 33 20.50 -2.56 13.80
CA HIS A 33 21.67 -3.22 14.39
C HIS A 33 22.17 -4.38 13.52
N LYS A 34 23.50 -4.56 13.45
CA LYS A 34 24.14 -5.60 12.61
C LYS A 34 23.71 -7.01 13.01
N GLU A 35 23.45 -7.24 14.30
CA GLU A 35 22.98 -8.53 14.81
C GLU A 35 21.58 -8.89 14.29
N TYR A 36 20.65 -7.92 14.21
CA TYR A 36 19.32 -8.13 13.64
C TYR A 36 19.38 -8.39 12.12
N TYR A 37 20.30 -7.72 11.42
CA TYR A 37 20.53 -7.96 9.99
C TYR A 37 21.05 -9.37 9.73
N ALA A 38 22.02 -9.84 10.52
CA ALA A 38 22.55 -11.20 10.40
C ALA A 38 21.45 -12.25 10.64
N ALA A 39 20.63 -12.03 11.66
CA ALA A 39 19.60 -12.98 12.08
C ALA A 39 18.40 -13.06 11.12
N ALA A 40 18.12 -12.02 10.34
CA ALA A 40 17.04 -11.99 9.34
C ALA A 40 17.54 -11.93 7.89
N SER A 41 18.81 -12.28 7.67
CA SER A 41 19.48 -12.17 6.37
C SER A 41 18.74 -12.92 5.26
N ASP A 42 18.24 -14.13 5.50
CA ASP A 42 17.48 -14.91 4.52
C ASP A 42 16.17 -14.23 4.09
N ALA A 43 15.42 -13.67 5.05
CA ALA A 43 14.17 -12.95 4.77
C ALA A 43 14.43 -11.63 4.03
N ILE A 44 15.49 -10.91 4.42
CA ILE A 44 15.93 -9.68 3.76
C ILE A 44 16.37 -9.97 2.32
N LEU A 45 17.14 -11.04 2.09
CA LEU A 45 17.56 -11.46 0.76
C LEU A 45 16.38 -11.88 -0.10
N LEU A 46 15.39 -12.58 0.46
CA LEU A 46 14.17 -12.96 -0.26
C LEU A 46 13.37 -11.73 -0.69
N PHE A 47 12.92 -10.92 0.27
CA PHE A 47 12.03 -9.79 0.00
C PHE A 47 12.74 -8.67 -0.76
N GLY A 48 13.95 -8.31 -0.34
CA GLY A 48 14.78 -7.32 -1.01
C GLY A 48 15.21 -7.80 -2.40
N GLY A 49 15.55 -9.08 -2.55
CA GLY A 49 15.96 -9.66 -3.83
C GLY A 49 14.84 -9.69 -4.87
N ILE A 50 13.61 -10.02 -4.48
CA ILE A 50 12.45 -9.96 -5.38
C ILE A 50 12.20 -8.52 -5.85
N CYS A 51 12.21 -7.55 -4.94
CA CYS A 51 12.06 -6.14 -5.30
C CYS A 51 13.20 -5.64 -6.20
N ALA A 52 14.45 -6.01 -5.91
CA ALA A 52 15.60 -5.60 -6.70
C ALA A 52 15.57 -6.20 -8.11
N THR A 53 15.29 -7.50 -8.24
CA THR A 53 15.22 -8.16 -9.55
C THR A 53 14.11 -7.56 -10.42
N THR A 54 12.94 -7.30 -9.85
CA THR A 54 11.84 -6.64 -10.57
C THR A 54 12.13 -5.18 -10.90
N GLY A 55 12.80 -4.44 -10.01
CA GLY A 55 13.28 -3.09 -10.29
C GLY A 55 14.27 -3.05 -11.47
N VAL A 56 15.19 -4.02 -11.54
CA VAL A 56 16.11 -4.19 -12.68
C VAL A 56 15.34 -4.50 -13.97
N LEU A 57 14.31 -5.34 -13.92
CA LEU A 57 13.44 -5.62 -15.08
C LEU A 57 12.74 -4.36 -15.58
N PHE A 58 12.25 -3.51 -14.67
CA PHE A 58 11.67 -2.22 -15.03
C PHE A 58 12.70 -1.31 -15.72
N LEU A 59 13.92 -1.20 -15.18
CA LEU A 59 14.99 -0.42 -15.81
C LEU A 59 15.39 -0.98 -17.18
N ALA A 60 15.52 -2.30 -17.31
CA ALA A 60 15.84 -2.95 -18.58
C ALA A 60 14.78 -2.63 -19.65
N SER A 61 13.49 -2.64 -19.28
CA SER A 61 12.43 -2.25 -20.22
C SER A 61 12.54 -0.79 -20.67
N ALA A 62 12.97 0.13 -19.79
CA ALA A 62 13.16 1.54 -20.14
C ALA A 62 14.21 1.70 -21.27
N LEU A 63 15.21 0.82 -21.30
CA LEU A 63 16.25 0.79 -22.33
C LEU A 63 15.74 0.15 -23.63
N LEU A 64 14.89 -0.87 -23.55
CA LEU A 64 14.33 -1.59 -24.71
C LEU A 64 13.26 -0.79 -25.47
N VAL A 65 12.66 0.22 -24.82
CA VAL A 65 11.67 1.15 -25.39
C VAL A 65 12.26 2.08 -26.47
N LYS A 66 13.51 1.89 -26.93
CA LYS A 66 14.05 2.56 -28.12
C LYS A 66 13.79 1.83 -29.46
N THR A 67 13.13 0.67 -29.44
CA THR A 67 12.88 -0.18 -30.62
C THR A 67 11.43 -0.08 -31.13
N ARG A 68 10.98 -0.89 -32.12
CA ARG A 68 9.57 -0.91 -32.62
C ARG A 68 8.50 -0.98 -31.50
N LEU A 69 8.84 -1.54 -30.34
CA LEU A 69 7.99 -1.58 -29.15
C LEU A 69 7.66 -0.18 -28.58
N ALA A 70 8.52 0.81 -28.81
CA ALA A 70 8.35 2.20 -28.40
C ALA A 70 7.03 2.79 -28.89
N ASN A 71 6.68 2.53 -30.15
CA ASN A 71 5.49 3.10 -30.76
C ASN A 71 4.23 2.48 -30.18
N VAL A 72 4.23 1.16 -29.93
CA VAL A 72 3.12 0.46 -29.28
C VAL A 72 2.93 0.97 -27.86
N VAL A 73 4.00 0.99 -27.06
CA VAL A 73 3.95 1.47 -25.67
C VAL A 73 3.52 2.94 -25.62
N ARG A 74 4.03 3.79 -26.51
CA ARG A 74 3.62 5.20 -26.59
C ARG A 74 2.14 5.35 -26.92
N THR A 75 1.61 4.53 -27.83
CA THR A 75 0.17 4.55 -28.16
C THR A 75 -0.70 4.04 -27.02
N SER A 76 -0.29 2.98 -26.32
CA SER A 76 -0.99 2.48 -25.12
C SER A 76 -0.96 3.52 -24.00
N PHE A 77 0.20 4.13 -23.77
CA PHE A 77 0.36 5.17 -22.78
C PHE A 77 -0.52 6.40 -23.07
N GLN A 78 -0.57 6.86 -24.32
CA GLN A 78 -1.48 7.95 -24.74
C GLN A 78 -2.96 7.58 -24.65
N ARG A 79 -3.32 6.30 -24.88
CA ARG A 79 -4.70 5.80 -24.78
C ARG A 79 -5.16 5.57 -23.34
N SER A 80 -4.25 5.45 -22.38
CA SER A 80 -4.58 5.17 -20.98
C SER A 80 -5.45 6.22 -20.31
N GLY A 81 -5.49 7.46 -20.84
CA GLY A 81 -6.31 8.53 -20.30
C GLY A 81 -5.91 8.96 -18.88
N ALA A 82 -4.82 8.42 -18.31
CA ALA A 82 -4.30 8.80 -17.00
C ALA A 82 -3.77 10.23 -17.06
N SER A 83 -4.42 11.18 -16.38
CA SER A 83 -4.25 12.61 -16.64
C SER A 83 -2.85 13.12 -16.30
N PHE A 84 -2.27 12.69 -15.18
CA PHE A 84 -1.00 13.24 -14.69
C PHE A 84 0.21 12.50 -15.24
N ILE A 85 0.18 11.17 -15.22
CA ILE A 85 1.29 10.31 -15.66
C ILE A 85 1.55 10.49 -17.16
N THR A 86 0.50 10.59 -17.99
CA THR A 86 0.67 10.64 -19.45
C THR A 86 1.09 12.00 -19.99
N GLN A 87 0.78 13.07 -19.25
CA GLN A 87 1.12 14.43 -19.63
C GLN A 87 2.57 14.78 -19.32
N TRP A 88 3.15 14.19 -18.26
CA TRP A 88 4.46 14.59 -17.73
C TRP A 88 5.54 13.52 -17.86
N ALA A 89 5.18 12.23 -17.94
CA ALA A 89 6.16 11.15 -18.05
C ALA A 89 6.20 10.59 -19.48
N SER A 90 7.39 10.29 -19.96
CA SER A 90 7.56 9.39 -21.10
C SER A 90 7.54 7.93 -20.62
N PRO A 91 7.24 6.94 -21.47
CA PRO A 91 7.31 5.54 -21.07
C PRO A 91 8.61 5.09 -20.37
N PRO A 92 9.82 5.53 -20.81
CA PRO A 92 11.05 5.20 -20.07
C PRO A 92 11.12 5.89 -18.70
N LEU A 93 10.67 7.15 -18.58
CA LEU A 93 10.61 7.84 -17.29
C LEU A 93 9.62 7.17 -16.33
N PHE A 94 8.48 6.70 -16.84
CA PHE A 94 7.53 5.91 -16.07
C PHE A 94 8.17 4.63 -15.55
N SER A 95 8.91 3.91 -16.38
CA SER A 95 9.58 2.68 -15.96
C SER A 95 10.69 2.92 -14.93
N VAL A 96 11.44 4.03 -15.07
CA VAL A 96 12.40 4.46 -14.03
C VAL A 96 11.68 4.79 -12.72
N CYS A 97 10.54 5.48 -12.79
CA CYS A 97 9.72 5.77 -11.61
C CYS A 97 9.23 4.50 -10.92
N MET A 98 8.72 3.53 -11.68
CA MET A 98 8.30 2.23 -11.14
C MET A 98 9.47 1.45 -10.53
N ALA A 99 10.67 1.54 -11.11
CA ALA A 99 11.87 0.93 -10.55
C ALA A 99 12.26 1.56 -9.21
N THR A 100 12.24 2.88 -9.13
CA THR A 100 12.47 3.62 -7.87
C THR A 100 11.41 3.24 -6.83
N TRP A 101 10.15 3.15 -7.23
CA TRP A 101 9.04 2.77 -6.35
C TRP A 101 9.22 1.33 -5.82
N MET A 102 9.60 0.39 -6.68
CA MET A 102 9.92 -0.98 -6.29
C MET A 102 11.12 -1.04 -5.33
N GLY A 103 12.13 -0.20 -5.54
CA GLY A 103 13.26 -0.05 -4.63
C GLY A 103 12.86 0.48 -3.26
N THR A 104 11.98 1.50 -3.21
CA THR A 104 11.46 2.01 -1.94
C THR A 104 10.61 0.97 -1.20
N LEU A 105 9.82 0.17 -1.93
CA LEU A 105 9.06 -0.94 -1.35
C LEU A 105 10.00 -1.96 -0.70
N GLY A 106 11.05 -2.40 -1.42
CA GLY A 106 12.05 -3.32 -0.89
C GLY A 106 12.73 -2.78 0.37
N ALA A 107 13.17 -1.52 0.34
CA ALA A 107 13.78 -0.88 1.51
C ALA A 107 12.81 -0.82 2.70
N GLN A 108 11.54 -0.51 2.45
CA GLN A 108 10.50 -0.47 3.48
C GLN A 108 10.29 -1.85 4.11
N THR A 109 10.23 -2.91 3.30
CA THR A 109 10.06 -4.28 3.79
C THR A 109 11.24 -4.73 4.63
N VAL A 110 12.47 -4.41 4.22
CA VAL A 110 13.67 -4.70 5.02
C VAL A 110 13.59 -4.02 6.38
N CYS A 111 13.19 -2.74 6.43
CA CYS A 111 13.02 -2.02 7.69
C CYS A 111 11.98 -2.67 8.61
N ARG A 112 10.90 -3.25 8.05
CA ARG A 112 9.90 -3.97 8.84
C ARG A 112 10.40 -5.26 9.40
N VAL A 113 11.10 -6.05 8.58
CA VAL A 113 11.69 -7.32 9.02
C VAL A 113 12.64 -7.03 10.19
N LEU A 114 13.50 -6.02 10.06
CA LEU A 114 14.38 -5.59 11.14
C LEU A 114 13.62 -5.13 12.39
N ARG A 115 12.54 -4.35 12.21
CA ARG A 115 11.69 -3.90 13.32
C ARG A 115 11.00 -5.06 14.03
N GLU A 116 10.49 -6.05 13.29
CA GLU A 116 9.85 -7.24 13.85
C GLU A 116 10.85 -8.09 14.65
N VAL A 117 12.08 -8.25 14.13
CA VAL A 117 13.17 -8.97 14.81
C VAL A 117 13.60 -8.24 16.09
N ALA A 118 13.76 -6.92 16.02
CA ALA A 118 14.12 -6.12 17.20
C ALA A 118 13.02 -6.20 18.28
N GLN A 119 11.74 -6.17 17.88
CA GLN A 119 10.62 -6.33 18.80
C GLN A 119 10.55 -7.74 19.42
N GLN A 120 10.91 -8.79 18.67
CA GLN A 120 11.02 -10.16 19.20
C GLN A 120 12.11 -10.24 20.26
N HIS A 121 13.31 -9.75 19.93
CA HIS A 121 14.45 -9.73 20.85
C HIS A 121 14.09 -9.02 22.15
N TYR A 122 13.45 -7.86 22.05
CA TYR A 122 12.99 -7.12 23.21
C TYR A 122 11.98 -7.91 24.07
N ARG A 123 10.98 -8.56 23.46
CA ARG A 123 9.98 -9.36 24.20
C ARG A 123 10.63 -10.55 24.90
N ALA A 124 11.51 -11.26 24.20
CA ALA A 124 12.22 -12.40 24.77
C ALA A 124 13.09 -11.99 25.96
N VAL A 125 13.81 -10.86 25.87
CA VAL A 125 14.61 -10.31 26.96
C VAL A 125 13.73 -9.84 28.12
N LYS A 126 12.56 -9.26 27.84
CA LYS A 126 11.59 -8.85 28.86
C LYS A 126 11.03 -10.03 29.66
N GLU A 127 10.77 -11.16 29.00
CA GLU A 127 10.26 -12.38 29.64
C GLU A 127 11.32 -13.12 30.45
N THR A 128 12.58 -13.12 29.99
CA THR A 128 13.68 -13.83 30.67
C THR A 128 14.34 -13.00 31.78
N ASN A 129 14.45 -11.68 31.62
CA ASN A 129 15.21 -10.82 32.53
C ASN A 129 14.54 -9.44 32.74
N ALA A 130 13.43 -9.41 33.47
CA ALA A 130 12.76 -8.18 33.90
C ALA A 130 13.67 -7.09 34.54
N PRO A 131 14.71 -7.40 35.34
CA PRO A 131 15.60 -6.37 35.90
C PRO A 131 16.62 -5.82 34.90
N ALA A 132 16.91 -6.51 33.78
CA ALA A 132 17.84 -6.05 32.75
C ALA A 132 17.25 -4.93 31.86
N LEU A 133 15.93 -4.70 31.92
CA LEU A 133 15.24 -3.60 31.23
C LEU A 133 15.59 -2.21 31.79
N ALA A 134 16.20 -2.12 32.98
CA ALA A 134 16.56 -0.86 33.60
C ALA A 134 17.64 -0.10 32.83
N ASP A 135 18.39 -0.79 31.96
CA ASP A 135 19.47 -0.21 31.18
C ASP A 135 19.33 -0.66 29.70
N LEU A 136 18.58 0.10 28.91
CA LEU A 136 18.35 -0.16 27.48
C LEU A 136 19.65 -0.30 26.66
N SER A 137 20.75 0.30 27.15
CA SER A 137 22.07 0.21 26.54
C SER A 137 22.65 -1.22 26.60
N LEU A 138 22.23 -2.03 27.58
CA LEU A 138 22.65 -3.42 27.74
C LEU A 138 21.88 -4.39 26.83
N LEU A 139 20.73 -4.00 26.28
CA LEU A 139 19.92 -4.86 25.39
C LEU A 139 20.66 -5.23 24.08
N HIS A 140 21.57 -4.37 23.65
CA HIS A 140 22.45 -4.57 22.50
C HIS A 140 23.68 -5.44 22.82
N ARG A 141 23.96 -5.73 24.10
CA ARG A 141 25.04 -6.65 24.51
C ARG A 141 24.57 -8.08 24.69
N VAL A 142 23.26 -8.31 24.75
CA VAL A 142 22.68 -9.66 24.78
C VAL A 142 22.72 -10.19 23.35
N HIS A 143 23.62 -11.14 23.10
CA HIS A 143 23.83 -11.73 21.78
C HIS A 143 22.52 -12.32 21.25
N VAL A 144 22.11 -11.88 20.05
CA VAL A 144 20.96 -12.44 19.33
C VAL A 144 21.17 -13.93 18.99
N GLY A 145 22.41 -14.43 19.05
CA GLY A 145 22.77 -15.83 18.73
C GLY A 145 22.07 -16.91 19.56
N ASP A 146 21.62 -16.61 20.79
CA ASP A 146 20.87 -17.56 21.61
C ASP A 146 19.36 -17.55 21.34
N LEU A 147 18.87 -16.56 20.57
CA LEU A 147 17.47 -16.34 20.26
C LEU A 147 17.27 -16.50 18.76
N SER A 148 16.84 -17.68 18.29
CA SER A 148 16.44 -17.87 16.90
C SER A 148 15.20 -17.00 16.62
N PRO A 149 15.31 -15.85 15.92
CA PRO A 149 14.20 -14.94 15.78
C PRO A 149 13.12 -15.57 14.91
N ARG A 150 11.92 -15.73 15.47
CA ARG A 150 10.75 -16.28 14.78
C ARG A 150 9.72 -15.19 14.59
N PRO A 151 9.13 -15.05 13.39
CA PRO A 151 8.13 -14.02 13.11
C PRO A 151 7.06 -13.96 14.20
N LEU A 152 6.71 -12.73 14.59
CA LEU A 152 5.87 -12.44 15.75
C LEU A 152 4.39 -12.67 15.39
N TRP A 153 4.00 -13.92 15.21
CA TRP A 153 2.63 -14.29 14.86
C TRP A 153 2.01 -15.29 15.83
N GLY A 154 0.76 -14.98 16.23
CA GLY A 154 -0.07 -15.74 17.18
C GLY A 154 -0.50 -17.12 16.71
N LEU A 155 0.28 -17.79 15.87
CA LEU A 155 0.25 -19.24 15.76
C LEU A 155 0.99 -19.81 16.96
N SER A 156 0.41 -20.83 17.59
CA SER A 156 1.07 -21.58 18.67
C SER A 156 2.51 -21.91 18.27
N THR A 157 3.43 -21.84 19.22
CA THR A 157 4.83 -22.29 19.09
C THR A 157 4.91 -23.70 18.50
N ASP A 158 3.88 -24.52 18.68
CA ASP A 158 3.77 -25.89 18.17
C ASP A 158 3.53 -25.97 16.66
N ILE A 159 2.93 -24.94 16.06
CA ILE A 159 2.65 -24.89 14.61
C ILE A 159 3.84 -24.28 13.87
N THR A 160 4.52 -23.30 14.48
CA THR A 160 5.66 -22.61 13.84
C THR A 160 6.89 -23.51 13.70
N THR A 161 7.13 -24.43 14.64
CA THR A 161 8.26 -25.40 14.58
C THR A 161 8.18 -26.38 13.42
N GLN A 162 7.00 -26.56 12.82
CA GLN A 162 6.78 -27.51 11.72
C GLN A 162 7.22 -26.97 10.36
N TYR A 163 7.42 -25.66 10.24
CA TYR A 163 7.76 -25.00 8.98
C TYR A 163 9.19 -24.46 8.98
N PRO A 164 9.90 -24.53 7.84
CA PRO A 164 11.21 -23.89 7.70
C PRO A 164 11.08 -22.38 7.91
N LEU A 165 12.13 -21.76 8.46
CA LEU A 165 12.15 -20.35 8.89
C LEU A 165 11.61 -19.40 7.81
N LEU A 166 11.99 -19.62 6.56
CA LEU A 166 11.58 -18.81 5.41
C LEU A 166 10.06 -18.88 5.14
N MET A 167 9.45 -20.05 5.35
CA MET A 167 8.00 -20.23 5.20
C MET A 167 7.24 -19.50 6.31
N GLN A 168 7.80 -19.42 7.52
CA GLN A 168 7.22 -18.64 8.61
C GLN A 168 7.18 -17.15 8.25
N TRP A 169 8.24 -16.63 7.61
CA TRP A 169 8.30 -15.24 7.14
C TRP A 169 7.27 -14.94 6.04
N ILE A 170 7.00 -15.87 5.13
CA ILE A 170 5.99 -15.71 4.07
C ILE A 170 4.57 -15.61 4.64
N MET A 171 4.30 -16.22 5.79
CA MET A 171 2.98 -16.16 6.44
C MET A 171 2.76 -14.91 7.30
N THR A 172 3.71 -13.98 7.32
CA THR A 172 3.55 -12.72 8.06
C THR A 172 2.68 -11.69 7.31
N PRO A 173 2.04 -10.76 8.03
CA PRO A 173 1.40 -9.58 7.46
C PRO A 173 2.37 -8.73 6.67
N THR A 174 3.64 -8.70 7.07
CA THR A 174 4.69 -8.00 6.33
C THR A 174 4.84 -8.60 4.93
N ALA A 175 4.84 -9.92 4.80
CA ALA A 175 4.83 -10.58 3.48
C ALA A 175 3.52 -10.35 2.72
N LEU A 176 2.36 -10.35 3.38
CA LEU A 176 1.08 -10.08 2.74
C LEU A 176 0.99 -8.64 2.20
N LEU A 177 1.39 -7.67 3.02
CA LEU A 177 1.44 -6.25 2.65
C LEU A 177 2.42 -6.03 1.51
N LEU A 178 3.62 -6.64 1.57
CA LEU A 178 4.56 -6.64 0.46
C LEU A 178 3.92 -7.22 -0.81
N ALA A 179 3.31 -8.40 -0.72
CA ALA A 179 2.74 -9.10 -1.88
C ALA A 179 1.64 -8.26 -2.55
N ALA A 180 0.75 -7.63 -1.75
CA ALA A 180 -0.28 -6.75 -2.26
C ALA A 180 0.30 -5.52 -2.97
N GLN A 181 1.27 -4.82 -2.35
CA GLN A 181 1.90 -3.66 -2.96
C GLN A 181 2.69 -4.03 -4.21
N TYR A 182 3.49 -5.09 -4.13
CA TYR A 182 4.27 -5.62 -5.24
C TYR A 182 3.36 -5.96 -6.43
N ALA A 183 2.25 -6.68 -6.18
CA ALA A 183 1.29 -7.02 -7.21
C ALA A 183 0.66 -5.77 -7.82
N GLY A 184 0.27 -4.78 -7.02
CA GLY A 184 -0.26 -3.50 -7.51
C GLY A 184 0.73 -2.77 -8.43
N ILE A 185 1.99 -2.63 -7.99
CA ILE A 185 3.06 -1.97 -8.77
C ILE A 185 3.34 -2.74 -10.07
N ALA A 186 3.51 -4.05 -10.00
CA ALA A 186 3.76 -4.88 -11.19
C ALA A 186 2.58 -4.83 -12.18
N CYS A 187 1.34 -4.92 -11.69
CA CYS A 187 0.14 -4.81 -12.52
C CYS A 187 0.01 -3.44 -13.18
N MET A 188 0.30 -2.34 -12.47
CA MET A 188 0.32 -0.99 -13.06
C MET A 188 1.36 -0.87 -14.17
N TRP A 189 2.55 -1.43 -13.95
CA TRP A 189 3.62 -1.41 -14.95
C TRP A 189 3.24 -2.19 -16.20
N CYS A 190 2.74 -3.43 -16.04
CA CYS A 190 2.22 -4.24 -17.14
C CYS A 190 1.07 -3.55 -17.88
N TYR A 191 0.12 -2.96 -17.13
CA TYR A 191 -1.01 -2.24 -17.70
C TYR A 191 -0.56 -1.09 -18.61
N MET A 192 0.39 -0.28 -18.15
CA MET A 192 0.89 0.87 -18.90
C MET A 192 1.74 0.47 -20.11
N LEU A 193 2.44 -0.68 -20.06
CA LEU A 193 3.23 -1.17 -21.18
C LEU A 193 2.38 -1.82 -22.28
N PHE A 194 1.41 -2.66 -21.92
CA PHE A 194 0.72 -3.52 -22.88
C PHE A 194 -0.65 -3.01 -23.26
N SER A 195 -1.50 -2.74 -22.28
CA SER A 195 -2.95 -2.57 -22.53
C SER A 195 -3.31 -1.11 -22.75
N GLY A 196 -2.83 -0.21 -21.89
CA GLY A 196 -3.15 1.22 -21.95
C GLY A 196 -4.65 1.54 -22.00
N HIS A 197 -5.53 0.58 -21.72
CA HIS A 197 -6.98 0.67 -21.69
C HIS A 197 -7.52 -0.70 -21.21
N PRO A 198 -8.62 -0.78 -20.44
CA PRO A 198 -9.43 0.29 -19.85
C PRO A 198 -8.81 0.91 -18.61
N LEU A 199 -9.19 2.15 -18.30
CA LEU A 199 -8.66 2.95 -17.20
C LEU A 199 -8.92 2.32 -15.82
N GLU A 200 -10.01 1.55 -15.72
CA GLU A 200 -10.41 0.76 -14.55
C GLU A 200 -9.34 -0.24 -14.09
N ALA A 201 -8.66 -0.92 -15.03
CA ALA A 201 -7.63 -1.89 -14.69
C ALA A 201 -6.41 -1.23 -14.03
N GLY A 202 -6.02 -0.04 -14.52
CA GLY A 202 -4.97 0.77 -13.91
C GLY A 202 -5.37 1.27 -12.51
N LEU A 203 -6.63 1.68 -12.34
CA LEU A 203 -7.15 2.12 -11.05
C LEU A 203 -7.18 0.99 -10.02
N MET A 204 -7.61 -0.21 -10.39
CA MET A 204 -7.64 -1.37 -9.49
C MET A 204 -6.22 -1.74 -9.03
N ALA A 205 -5.24 -1.70 -9.93
CA ALA A 205 -3.85 -1.92 -9.58
C ALA A 205 -3.29 -0.83 -8.65
N ALA A 206 -3.67 0.43 -8.87
CA ALA A 206 -3.31 1.54 -7.98
C ALA A 206 -3.92 1.38 -6.59
N LEU A 207 -5.21 1.03 -6.49
CA LEU A 207 -5.88 0.74 -5.23
C LEU A 207 -5.23 -0.40 -4.46
N LEU A 208 -4.85 -1.47 -5.16
CA LEU A 208 -4.17 -2.63 -4.58
C LEU A 208 -2.83 -2.25 -3.93
N SER A 209 -2.10 -1.29 -4.50
CA SER A 209 -0.88 -0.73 -3.89
C SER A 209 -1.15 0.32 -2.81
N PHE A 210 -2.23 1.10 -2.96
CA PHE A 210 -2.55 2.23 -2.10
C PHE A 210 -3.04 1.79 -0.71
N PHE A 211 -3.94 0.82 -0.61
CA PHE A 211 -4.50 0.43 0.69
C PHE A 211 -3.44 -0.09 1.67
N PRO A 212 -2.51 -0.97 1.26
CA PRO A 212 -1.40 -1.34 2.12
C PRO A 212 -0.52 -0.14 2.47
N ALA A 213 -0.16 0.72 1.51
CA ALA A 213 0.69 1.89 1.79
C ALA A 213 0.02 2.89 2.75
N LEU A 214 -1.30 3.07 2.65
CA LEU A 214 -2.11 3.87 3.58
C LEU A 214 -2.14 3.24 4.97
N TYR A 215 -2.43 1.95 5.06
CA TYR A 215 -2.43 1.22 6.32
C TYR A 215 -1.11 1.41 7.07
N GLU A 216 0.00 1.35 6.33
CA GLU A 216 1.34 1.48 6.88
C GLU A 216 1.69 2.90 7.29
N ALA A 217 1.25 3.90 6.51
CA ALA A 217 1.39 5.30 6.87
C ALA A 217 0.60 5.63 8.16
N LEU A 218 -0.56 5.00 8.36
CA LEU A 218 -1.37 5.17 9.58
C LEU A 218 -0.76 4.51 10.82
N LEU A 219 0.10 3.50 10.64
CA LEU A 219 0.82 2.84 11.75
C LEU A 219 2.04 3.62 12.25
N LEU A 220 2.42 4.71 11.58
CA LEU A 220 3.52 5.57 12.02
C LEU A 220 3.08 6.37 13.25
N ASN A 221 3.73 6.13 14.39
CA ASN A 221 3.43 6.79 15.67
C ASN A 221 4.09 8.18 15.83
N GLY A 222 4.89 8.63 14.88
CA GLY A 222 5.61 9.92 14.96
C GLY A 222 6.84 9.93 15.87
N ASP A 223 6.84 9.11 16.92
CA ASP A 223 7.95 8.92 17.88
C ASP A 223 8.85 7.73 17.53
N GLU A 224 9.12 7.50 16.24
CA GLU A 224 10.00 6.41 15.82
C GLU A 224 11.48 6.74 16.07
N PRO A 225 12.30 5.78 16.53
CA PRO A 225 13.68 6.02 16.93
C PRO A 225 14.56 6.34 15.72
N ASP A 226 14.26 5.70 14.58
CA ASP A 226 14.95 5.91 13.33
C ASP A 226 14.03 6.67 12.36
N ARG A 227 14.46 7.88 11.96
CA ARG A 227 13.67 8.72 11.04
C ARG A 227 13.67 8.23 9.59
N TRP A 228 14.71 7.49 9.18
CA TRP A 228 14.87 7.05 7.80
C TRP A 228 13.71 6.14 7.33
N PRO A 229 13.29 5.11 8.08
CA PRO A 229 12.20 4.23 7.65
C PRO A 229 10.82 4.91 7.62
N VAL A 230 10.63 5.95 8.44
CA VAL A 230 9.47 6.86 8.37
C VAL A 230 9.42 7.53 7.00
N TRP A 231 10.53 8.13 6.58
CA TRP A 231 10.62 8.77 5.26
C TRP A 231 10.37 7.80 4.12
N VAL A 232 10.93 6.59 4.17
CA VAL A 232 10.71 5.56 3.15
C VAL A 232 9.22 5.20 3.05
N THR A 233 8.54 5.01 4.19
CA THR A 233 7.10 4.70 4.24
C THR A 233 6.26 5.86 3.69
N LEU A 234 6.58 7.09 4.08
CA LEU A 234 5.88 8.28 3.58
C LEU A 234 6.08 8.49 2.08
N VAL A 235 7.30 8.30 1.56
CA VAL A 235 7.57 8.38 0.12
C VAL A 235 6.77 7.32 -0.63
N ASN A 236 6.75 6.09 -0.12
CA ASN A 236 5.98 5.01 -0.72
C ASN A 236 4.47 5.31 -0.75
N PHE A 237 3.94 5.85 0.36
CA PHE A 237 2.56 6.33 0.44
C PHE A 237 2.27 7.44 -0.58
N MET A 238 3.13 8.46 -0.66
CA MET A 238 2.95 9.57 -1.60
C MET A 238 2.98 9.10 -3.06
N LEU A 239 3.87 8.17 -3.41
CA LEU A 239 3.91 7.56 -4.75
C LEU A 239 2.59 6.83 -5.05
N SER A 240 2.09 6.02 -4.10
CA SER A 240 0.81 5.32 -4.26
C SER A 240 -0.38 6.28 -4.43
N LEU A 241 -0.39 7.39 -3.69
CA LEU A 241 -1.45 8.39 -3.74
C LEU A 241 -1.43 9.16 -5.08
N VAL A 242 -0.24 9.53 -5.57
CA VAL A 242 -0.08 10.17 -6.88
C VAL A 242 -0.56 9.24 -8.00
N CYS A 243 -0.22 7.95 -7.94
CA CYS A 243 -0.70 6.97 -8.91
C CYS A 243 -2.23 6.81 -8.83
N LEU A 244 -2.79 6.67 -7.62
CA LEU A 244 -4.23 6.60 -7.41
C LEU A 244 -4.95 7.81 -8.00
N TRP A 245 -4.44 9.02 -7.74
CA TRP A 245 -5.01 10.25 -8.27
C TRP A 245 -4.94 10.31 -9.81
N SER A 246 -3.80 9.87 -10.37
CA SER A 246 -3.55 9.89 -11.81
C SER A 246 -4.52 9.01 -12.60
N PHE A 247 -4.94 7.88 -12.03
CA PHE A 247 -5.96 7.00 -12.62
C PHE A 247 -7.38 7.35 -12.16
N GLY A 248 -7.57 7.80 -10.93
CA GLY A 248 -8.89 8.09 -10.35
C GLY A 248 -9.53 9.37 -10.88
N ALA A 249 -8.77 10.46 -10.99
CA ALA A 249 -9.32 11.75 -11.41
C ALA A 249 -9.92 11.74 -12.84
N PRO A 250 -9.29 11.10 -13.85
CA PRO A 250 -9.90 10.94 -15.17
C PRO A 250 -11.21 10.16 -15.15
N LEU A 251 -11.26 9.06 -14.38
CA LEU A 251 -12.46 8.23 -14.27
C LEU A 251 -13.60 9.03 -13.62
N ALA A 252 -13.35 9.67 -12.48
CA ALA A 252 -14.33 10.51 -11.81
C ALA A 252 -14.85 11.64 -12.71
N ARG A 253 -13.96 12.26 -13.51
CA ARG A 253 -14.36 13.31 -14.47
C ARG A 253 -15.15 12.76 -15.66
N ARG A 254 -14.95 11.50 -16.05
CA ARG A 254 -15.74 10.82 -17.08
C ARG A 254 -17.14 10.54 -16.56
N GLU A 255 -17.25 9.84 -15.44
CA GLU A 255 -18.53 9.51 -14.79
C GLU A 255 -19.34 10.75 -14.48
N TYR A 256 -18.71 11.79 -13.91
CA TYR A 256 -19.38 13.06 -13.64
C TYR A 256 -19.97 13.72 -14.89
N ARG A 257 -19.27 13.63 -16.04
CA ARG A 257 -19.77 14.18 -17.31
C ARG A 257 -20.92 13.35 -17.87
N GLU A 258 -20.90 12.04 -17.70
CA GLU A 258 -21.98 11.14 -18.12
C GLU A 258 -23.23 11.41 -17.28
N VAL A 259 -23.11 11.43 -15.96
CA VAL A 259 -24.21 11.79 -15.03
C VAL A 259 -24.76 13.19 -15.33
N MET A 260 -23.91 14.19 -15.55
CA MET A 260 -24.38 15.55 -15.87
C MET A 260 -25.09 15.63 -17.23
N ARG A 261 -24.74 14.78 -18.19
CA ARG A 261 -25.46 14.70 -19.48
C ARG A 261 -26.85 14.09 -19.27
N GLU A 262 -26.97 13.03 -18.49
CA GLU A 262 -28.25 12.40 -18.17
C GLU A 262 -29.17 13.35 -17.39
N VAL A 263 -28.64 14.03 -16.37
CA VAL A 263 -29.39 15.03 -15.60
C VAL A 263 -29.89 16.17 -16.51
N ARG A 264 -29.05 16.66 -17.43
CA ARG A 264 -29.46 17.68 -18.40
C ARG A 264 -30.52 17.16 -19.38
N GLN A 265 -30.42 15.92 -19.84
CA GLN A 265 -31.43 15.31 -20.71
C GLN A 265 -32.77 15.16 -19.99
N HIS A 266 -32.77 14.69 -18.74
CA HIS A 266 -33.99 14.57 -17.94
C HIS A 266 -34.58 15.93 -17.55
N MET A 267 -33.75 16.92 -17.20
CA MET A 267 -34.21 18.29 -16.99
C MET A 267 -34.80 18.88 -18.27
N ALA A 268 -34.16 18.71 -19.42
CA ALA A 268 -34.70 19.18 -20.69
C ALA A 268 -36.05 18.50 -20.98
N GLN A 269 -36.14 17.18 -20.84
CA GLN A 269 -37.40 16.45 -21.01
C GLN A 269 -38.49 16.92 -20.04
N ALA A 270 -38.17 17.18 -18.77
CA ALA A 270 -39.11 17.71 -17.78
C ALA A 270 -39.57 19.14 -18.14
N VAL A 271 -38.63 20.05 -18.45
CA VAL A 271 -38.92 21.43 -18.83
C VAL A 271 -39.73 21.52 -20.13
N PHE A 272 -39.48 20.64 -21.10
CA PHE A 272 -40.24 20.60 -22.36
C PHE A 272 -41.58 19.86 -22.26
N LYS A 273 -41.78 18.97 -21.28
CA LYS A 273 -43.04 18.24 -21.06
C LYS A 273 -44.17 19.14 -20.56
N ASP A 274 -43.84 20.21 -19.83
CA ASP A 274 -44.81 21.15 -19.27
C ASP A 274 -45.05 22.40 -20.13
N ARG A 275 -44.36 22.54 -21.28
CA ARG A 275 -44.68 23.64 -22.20
C ARG A 275 -46.04 23.41 -22.88
N PRO A 276 -46.95 24.40 -22.86
CA PRO A 276 -48.27 24.29 -23.50
C PRO A 276 -48.17 24.08 -25.02
N GLU A 277 -47.07 24.53 -25.64
CA GLU A 277 -46.78 24.32 -27.06
C GLU A 277 -46.58 22.84 -27.42
N MET A 278 -45.90 22.07 -26.55
CA MET A 278 -45.68 20.62 -26.74
C MET A 278 -46.97 19.82 -26.50
N ARG A 279 -47.83 20.25 -25.55
CA ARG A 279 -49.20 19.69 -25.42
C ARG A 279 -50.03 19.94 -26.68
N LYS A 280 -49.95 21.13 -27.28
CA LYS A 280 -50.64 21.46 -28.54
C LYS A 280 -50.11 20.63 -29.73
N MET A 281 -48.80 20.37 -29.82
CA MET A 281 -48.25 19.50 -30.86
C MET A 281 -48.64 18.03 -30.67
N ARG A 282 -48.65 17.49 -29.44
CA ARG A 282 -49.14 16.14 -29.16
C ARG A 282 -50.63 15.97 -29.46
N ALA A 283 -51.45 16.97 -29.11
CA ALA A 283 -52.87 16.99 -29.42
C ALA A 283 -53.13 17.06 -30.95
N ARG A 284 -52.26 17.73 -31.71
CA ARG A 284 -52.32 17.78 -33.18
C ARG A 284 -51.81 16.49 -33.85
N GLY A 285 -50.78 15.86 -33.30
CA GLY A 285 -50.19 14.62 -33.84
C GLY A 285 -51.01 13.35 -33.57
N GLY A 286 -51.87 13.35 -32.54
CA GLY A 286 -52.75 12.21 -32.22
C GLY A 286 -54.02 12.09 -33.08
N GLY A 287 -54.33 13.10 -33.90
CA GLY A 287 -55.54 13.15 -34.72
C GLY A 287 -55.36 12.82 -36.21
N ALA A 288 -54.13 12.71 -36.69
CA ALA A 288 -53.83 12.69 -38.13
C ALA A 288 -53.09 11.42 -38.56
N LEU A 289 -53.66 10.23 -38.30
CA LEU A 289 -53.26 9.00 -39.00
C LEU A 289 -54.36 7.94 -38.96
N LYS A 290 -55.54 8.29 -39.45
CA LYS A 290 -56.54 7.30 -39.91
C LYS A 290 -57.32 7.89 -41.08
N LYS A 291 -56.72 7.83 -42.28
CA LYS A 291 -57.36 7.66 -43.60
C LYS A 291 -56.44 8.22 -44.69
N SER A 292 -55.74 7.33 -45.37
CA SER A 292 -55.61 7.36 -46.84
C SER A 292 -54.85 6.11 -47.27
N LYS A 293 -55.59 5.03 -47.50
CA LYS A 293 -55.22 4.00 -48.47
C LYS A 293 -56.48 3.73 -49.27
N GLN A 294 -56.58 4.40 -50.40
CA GLN A 294 -57.45 4.04 -51.49
C GLN A 294 -56.57 4.05 -52.74
N ASN A 295 -56.13 2.86 -53.11
CA ASN A 295 -55.93 2.32 -54.45
C ASN A 295 -55.50 0.86 -54.28
#